data_AF-A0A535F7J9-F1
#
_entry.id   AF-A0A535F7J9-F1
#
_cell.length_a   1.000
_cell.length_b   1.000
_cell.length_c   1.000
_cell.angle_alpha   90.00
_cell.angle_beta   90.00
_cell.angle_gamma   90.00
#
_symmetry.space_group_name_H-M   'P 1'
#
loop_
_entity.id
_entity.type
_entity.pdbx_description
1 polymer ?
#
loop_
_entity_poly.entity_id
_entity_poly.type
_entity_poly.pdbx_seq_one_letter_code
_entity_poly.pdbx_strand_id
1 'polypeptide(L)'
;MAQQATAPALFDVQDAFKGAYAPRIQAFTEAGQQAGLTAAENDGEKIAVILVDYQHDFVDPTGTLYVPGSQQDVARFLTWFYANAHRITSIYASLDTHLPFQIFYSSSNRRAPATVHTYYAR
;
A
#
# COMPACT_ATOMS: atom_id res chain seq x y z
N MET A 1 2.87 9.07 29.74
CA MET A 1 2.93 10.19 28.77
C MET A 1 3.16 9.54 27.42
N ALA A 2 2.20 9.63 26.49
CA ALA A 2 2.36 9.03 25.17
C ALA A 2 3.42 9.82 24.39
N GLN A 3 4.48 9.15 23.98
CA GLN A 3 5.53 9.75 23.18
C GLN A 3 4.93 10.01 21.79
N GLN A 4 4.65 11.28 21.47
CA GLN A 4 4.12 11.65 20.17
C GLN A 4 5.14 11.24 19.10
N ALA A 5 4.77 10.31 18.22
CA ALA A 5 5.58 10.00 17.05
C ALA A 5 5.75 11.27 16.22
N THR A 6 6.99 11.75 16.14
CA THR A 6 7.34 12.76 15.14
C THR A 6 7.68 12.01 13.87
N ALA A 7 7.22 12.51 12.72
CA ALA A 7 7.55 11.87 11.45
C ALA A 7 9.08 11.77 11.29
N PRO A 8 9.61 10.69 10.69
CA PRO A 8 11.05 10.56 10.46
C PRO A 8 11.58 11.76 9.69
N ALA A 9 12.78 12.24 9.99
CA ALA A 9 13.41 13.33 9.23
C ALA A 9 13.57 13.01 7.72
N LEU A 10 13.54 11.72 7.38
CA LEU A 10 13.57 11.22 6.01
C LEU A 10 12.23 11.37 5.26
N PHE A 11 11.12 11.56 5.98
CA PHE A 11 9.79 11.71 5.39
C PHE A 11 9.65 13.08 4.73
N ASP A 12 9.36 13.07 3.45
CA ASP A 12 8.97 14.24 2.68
C ASP A 12 7.65 13.91 1.98
N VAL A 13 6.59 14.67 2.27
CA VAL A 13 5.28 14.49 1.66
C VAL A 13 5.33 14.64 0.14
N GLN A 14 6.31 15.38 -0.40
CA GLN A 14 6.49 15.54 -1.84
C GLN A 14 6.93 14.25 -2.53
N ASP A 15 7.42 13.25 -1.80
CA ASP A 15 7.73 11.93 -2.37
C ASP A 15 6.51 11.25 -3.00
N ALA A 16 5.30 11.54 -2.51
CA ALA A 16 4.04 11.03 -3.07
C ALA A 16 3.80 11.43 -4.53
N PHE A 17 4.45 12.52 -4.98
CA PHE A 17 4.26 13.11 -6.30
C PHE A 17 5.45 12.87 -7.24
N LYS A 18 6.49 12.19 -6.75
CA LYS A 18 7.64 11.79 -7.58
C LYS A 18 7.24 10.53 -8.35
N GLY A 19 7.35 10.56 -9.69
CA GLY A 19 7.04 9.40 -10.52
C GLY A 19 7.95 8.20 -10.21
N ALA A 20 9.16 8.18 -10.76
CA ALA A 20 10.13 7.15 -10.41
C ALA A 20 10.68 7.36 -8.98
N TYR A 21 10.08 6.69 -8.00
CA TYR A 21 10.56 6.69 -6.62
C TYR A 21 11.49 5.50 -6.35
N ALA A 22 12.77 5.77 -6.08
CA ALA A 22 13.71 4.76 -5.63
C ALA A 22 13.45 4.44 -4.14
N PRO A 23 13.05 3.21 -3.78
CA PRO A 23 12.71 2.88 -2.40
C PRO A 23 13.91 3.03 -1.45
N ARG A 24 13.76 3.87 -0.42
CA ARG A 24 14.78 4.11 0.61
C ARG A 24 14.66 3.13 1.78
N ILE A 25 14.46 1.84 1.47
CA ILE A 25 14.06 0.80 2.46
C ILE A 25 15.01 0.75 3.65
N GLN A 26 16.32 0.66 3.40
CA GLN A 26 17.31 0.57 4.47
C GLN A 26 17.24 1.77 5.42
N ALA A 27 17.22 3.00 4.86
CA ALA A 27 17.20 4.21 5.66
C ALA A 27 15.93 4.35 6.52
N PHE A 28 14.75 3.96 5.98
CA PHE A 28 13.51 3.96 6.74
C PHE A 28 13.47 2.86 7.82
N THR A 29 14.06 1.69 7.55
CA THR A 29 14.19 0.63 8.56
C THR A 29 15.05 1.10 9.74
N GLU A 30 16.21 1.70 9.46
CA GLU A 30 17.10 2.25 10.49
C GLU A 30 16.43 3.36 11.29
N ALA A 31 15.75 4.30 10.61
CA ALA A 31 14.99 5.36 11.28
C ALA A 31 13.86 4.82 12.15
N GLY A 32 13.16 3.76 11.71
CA GLY A 32 12.12 3.10 12.49
C GLY A 32 12.66 2.44 13.76
N GLN A 33 13.81 1.76 13.67
CA GLN A 33 14.49 1.16 14.83
C GLN A 33 14.97 2.21 15.83
N GLN A 34 15.36 3.40 15.35
CA GLN A 34 15.82 4.51 16.18
C GLN A 34 14.69 5.42 16.71
N ALA A 35 13.45 5.21 16.27
CA ALA A 35 12.33 6.08 16.62
C ALA A 35 11.87 5.98 18.09
N GLY A 36 12.38 5.01 18.85
CA GLY A 36 12.04 4.84 20.27
C GLY A 36 10.57 4.47 20.51
N LEU A 37 9.90 3.87 19.52
CA LEU A 37 8.52 3.41 19.65
C LEU A 37 8.46 2.15 20.52
N THR A 38 7.40 2.02 21.32
CA THR A 38 7.12 0.77 22.03
C THR A 38 6.69 -0.32 21.05
N ALA A 39 6.99 -1.58 21.39
CA ALA A 39 6.57 -2.70 20.57
C ALA A 39 5.03 -2.81 20.53
N ALA A 40 4.46 -2.96 19.34
CA ALA A 40 3.02 -2.96 19.08
C ALA A 40 2.24 -4.03 19.88
N GLU A 41 2.88 -5.12 20.28
CA GLU A 41 2.25 -6.13 21.14
C GLU A 41 1.83 -5.56 22.50
N ASN A 42 2.55 -4.55 23.01
CA ASN A 42 2.33 -3.96 24.33
C ASN A 42 1.21 -2.91 24.35
N ASP A 43 0.74 -2.47 23.18
CA ASP A 43 -0.30 -1.45 23.10
C ASP A 43 -1.65 -2.00 23.61
N GLY A 44 -2.31 -1.27 24.51
CA GLY A 44 -3.63 -1.68 25.04
C GLY A 44 -4.77 -1.55 24.04
N GLU A 45 -4.69 -0.55 23.15
CA GLU A 45 -5.59 -0.36 22.01
C GLU A 45 -4.97 -1.02 20.77
N LYS A 46 -5.77 -1.76 19.99
CA LYS A 46 -5.31 -2.40 18.74
C LYS A 46 -5.89 -1.65 17.54
N ILE A 47 -5.02 -0.96 16.81
CA ILE A 47 -5.35 -0.24 15.58
C ILE A 47 -4.71 -0.96 14.40
N ALA A 48 -5.56 -1.33 13.43
CA ALA A 48 -5.14 -1.91 12.16
C ALA A 48 -5.28 -0.87 11.04
N VAL A 49 -4.23 -0.74 10.22
CA VAL A 49 -4.29 -0.03 8.94
C VAL A 49 -4.45 -1.06 7.83
N ILE A 50 -5.43 -0.84 6.94
CA ILE A 50 -5.66 -1.69 5.77
C ILE A 50 -5.44 -0.84 4.52
N LEU A 51 -4.43 -1.21 3.75
CA LEU A 51 -4.11 -0.62 2.45
C LEU A 51 -4.81 -1.45 1.38
N VAL A 52 -5.82 -0.89 0.74
CA VAL A 52 -6.56 -1.57 -0.34
C VAL A 52 -5.97 -1.15 -1.68
N ASP A 53 -5.41 -2.11 -2.40
CA ASP A 53 -4.91 -1.99 -3.77
C ASP A 53 -4.01 -0.77 -3.98
N TYR A 54 -3.13 -0.54 -3.00
CA TYR A 54 -2.17 0.57 -2.96
C TYR A 54 -0.97 0.31 -3.90
N GLN A 55 -1.25 -0.06 -5.14
CA GLN A 55 -0.27 -0.41 -6.15
C GLN A 55 -0.01 0.76 -7.10
N HIS A 56 1.19 0.76 -7.71
CA HIS A 56 1.59 1.78 -8.68
C HIS A 56 0.54 2.01 -9.78
N ASP A 57 -0.09 0.93 -10.27
CA ASP A 57 -1.08 1.00 -11.34
C ASP A 57 -2.32 1.84 -11.00
N PHE A 58 -2.69 1.97 -9.73
CA PHE A 58 -3.83 2.76 -9.28
C PHE A 58 -3.42 4.15 -8.75
N VAL A 59 -2.20 4.26 -8.22
CA VAL A 59 -1.75 5.44 -7.49
C VAL A 59 -0.94 6.42 -8.35
N ASP A 60 -0.12 5.93 -9.27
CA ASP A 60 0.76 6.78 -10.07
C ASP A 60 0.06 7.22 -11.36
N PRO A 61 0.17 8.49 -11.80
CA PRO A 61 -0.35 8.96 -13.09
C PRO A 61 0.16 8.18 -14.31
N THR A 62 1.30 7.48 -14.20
CA THR A 62 1.81 6.58 -15.24
C THR A 62 1.28 5.16 -15.14
N GLY A 63 0.53 4.84 -14.08
CA GLY A 63 -0.10 3.54 -13.85
C GLY A 63 -1.20 3.22 -14.85
N THR A 64 -1.41 1.93 -15.11
CA THR A 64 -2.35 1.48 -16.16
C THR A 64 -3.82 1.70 -15.81
N LEU A 65 -4.16 1.83 -14.52
CA LEU A 65 -5.52 2.02 -14.00
C LEU A 65 -5.56 3.20 -13.01
N TYR A 66 -4.80 4.27 -13.31
CA TYR A 66 -4.64 5.42 -12.43
C TYR A 66 -5.99 6.01 -11.98
N VAL A 67 -6.13 6.19 -10.67
CA VAL A 67 -7.28 6.84 -10.05
C VAL A 67 -6.97 8.32 -9.82
N PRO A 68 -7.69 9.27 -10.45
CA PRO A 68 -7.44 10.70 -10.26
C PRO A 68 -7.52 11.12 -8.79
N GLY A 69 -6.48 11.79 -8.29
CA GLY A 69 -6.41 12.25 -6.90
C GLY A 69 -5.69 11.31 -5.92
N SER A 70 -5.35 10.09 -6.35
CA SER A 70 -4.77 9.06 -5.47
C SER A 70 -3.40 9.45 -4.90
N GLN A 71 -2.55 10.18 -5.64
CA GLN A 71 -1.28 10.71 -5.09
C GLN A 71 -1.50 11.69 -3.94
N GLN A 72 -2.54 12.52 -4.01
CA GLN A 72 -2.91 13.41 -2.91
C GLN A 72 -3.43 12.61 -1.72
N ASP A 73 -4.11 11.48 -1.96
CA ASP A 73 -4.58 10.59 -0.91
C ASP A 73 -3.40 9.91 -0.20
N VAL A 74 -2.39 9.47 -0.96
CA VAL A 74 -1.10 8.98 -0.45
C VAL A 74 -0.43 10.03 0.44
N ALA A 75 -0.33 11.27 -0.03
CA ALA A 75 0.27 12.36 0.73
C ALA A 75 -0.43 12.59 2.08
N ARG A 76 -1.77 12.62 2.08
CA ARG A 76 -2.57 12.78 3.31
C ARG A 76 -2.42 11.57 4.23
N PHE A 77 -2.46 10.37 3.67
CA PHE A 77 -2.30 9.12 4.41
C PHE A 77 -0.93 9.04 5.07
N LEU A 78 0.18 9.27 4.34
CA LEU A 78 1.52 9.21 4.90
C LEU A 78 1.74 10.24 6.01
N THR A 79 1.19 11.45 5.84
CA THR A 79 1.22 12.48 6.88
C THR A 79 0.51 12.02 8.16
N TRP A 80 -0.68 11.43 8.03
CA TRP A 80 -1.41 10.85 9.16
C TRP A 80 -0.67 9.65 9.76
N PHE A 81 -0.17 8.74 8.92
CA PHE A 81 0.51 7.51 9.30
C PHE A 81 1.71 7.82 10.19
N TYR A 82 2.61 8.70 9.74
CA TYR A 82 3.81 9.01 10.52
C TYR A 82 3.52 9.80 11.79
N ALA A 83 2.49 10.66 11.80
CA ALA A 83 2.04 11.33 13.02
C ALA A 83 1.43 10.36 14.05
N ASN A 84 0.95 9.20 13.62
CA ASN A 84 0.25 8.22 14.45
C ASN A 84 0.96 6.87 14.56
N ALA A 85 2.19 6.74 14.04
CA ALA A 85 2.90 5.45 13.95
C ALA A 85 3.04 4.74 15.31
N HIS A 86 3.20 5.50 16.39
CA HIS A 86 3.25 5.01 17.79
C HIS A 86 1.96 4.33 18.30
N ARG A 87 0.87 4.34 17.52
CA ARG A 87 -0.42 3.73 17.90
C ARG A 87 -0.84 2.61 16.95
N ILE A 88 -0.14 2.44 15.82
CA ILE A 88 -0.52 1.48 14.79
C ILE A 88 0.06 0.13 15.17
N THR A 89 -0.82 -0.83 15.41
CA THR A 89 -0.42 -2.16 15.87
C THR A 89 -0.24 -3.17 14.75
N SER A 90 -0.92 -2.95 13.63
CA SER A 90 -0.84 -3.83 12.47
C SER A 90 -1.11 -3.08 11.17
N ILE A 91 -0.47 -3.55 10.10
CA ILE A 91 -0.64 -3.05 8.75
C ILE A 91 -0.89 -4.25 7.85
N TYR A 92 -1.99 -4.19 7.10
CA TYR A 92 -2.35 -5.19 6.11
C TYR A 92 -2.46 -4.51 4.75
N ALA A 93 -2.07 -5.22 3.69
CA ALA A 93 -2.22 -4.73 2.33
C ALA A 93 -2.87 -5.80 1.46
N SER A 94 -3.90 -5.43 0.69
CA SER A 94 -4.35 -6.24 -0.44
C SER A 94 -3.50 -5.94 -1.65
N LEU A 95 -3.39 -6.92 -2.54
CA LEU A 95 -2.77 -6.77 -3.84
C LEU A 95 -3.68 -7.39 -4.88
N ASP A 96 -4.09 -6.57 -5.84
CA ASP A 96 -4.73 -7.02 -7.05
C ASP A 96 -3.63 -7.54 -8.00
N THR A 97 -3.39 -8.85 -7.95
CA THR A 97 -2.35 -9.51 -8.75
C THR A 97 -3.02 -10.34 -9.84
N HIS A 98 -2.69 -10.05 -11.10
CA HIS A 98 -3.29 -10.75 -12.22
C HIS A 98 -2.31 -11.54 -13.08
N LEU A 99 -2.78 -12.67 -13.60
CA LEU A 99 -2.15 -13.42 -14.68
C LEU A 99 -2.70 -12.96 -16.04
N PRO A 100 -1.88 -12.91 -17.11
CA PRO A 100 -2.29 -12.38 -18.43
C PRO A 100 -3.51 -13.04 -19.11
N PHE A 101 -4.02 -14.15 -18.56
CA PHE A 101 -5.14 -14.94 -19.09
C PHE A 101 -6.37 -14.95 -18.18
N GLN A 102 -6.41 -14.13 -17.11
CA GLN A 102 -7.62 -13.97 -16.31
C GLN A 102 -8.72 -13.23 -17.08
N ILE A 103 -9.98 -13.51 -16.69
CA ILE A 103 -11.21 -13.04 -17.36
C ILE A 103 -11.36 -11.51 -17.40
N PHE A 104 -10.60 -10.79 -16.57
CA PHE A 104 -10.65 -9.34 -16.48
C PHE A 104 -9.81 -8.63 -17.56
N TYR A 105 -9.01 -9.36 -18.33
CA TYR A 105 -8.27 -8.81 -19.47
C TYR A 105 -8.93 -9.09 -20.81
N SER A 106 -8.91 -8.10 -21.72
CA SER A 106 -9.42 -8.25 -23.09
C SER A 106 -8.68 -9.30 -23.92
N SER A 107 -7.46 -9.67 -23.53
CA SER A 107 -6.67 -10.78 -24.09
C SER A 107 -7.34 -12.15 -23.89
N SER A 108 -8.11 -12.34 -22.82
CA SER A 108 -8.82 -13.59 -22.53
C SER A 108 -9.85 -13.93 -23.61
N ASN A 109 -10.47 -12.92 -24.23
CA ASN A 109 -11.45 -13.08 -25.31
C ASN A 109 -10.84 -13.50 -26.65
N ARG A 110 -9.50 -13.57 -26.77
CA ARG A 110 -8.82 -13.92 -28.04
C ARG A 110 -8.52 -15.42 -28.21
N ARG A 111 -8.87 -16.28 -27.25
CA ARG A 111 -8.70 -17.73 -27.36
C ARG A 111 -10.05 -18.46 -27.51
N ALA A 112 -10.39 -18.77 -28.76
CA ALA A 112 -11.32 -19.82 -29.23
C ALA A 112 -12.84 -19.68 -28.93
N PRO A 113 -13.71 -20.21 -29.83
CA PRO A 113 -15.17 -20.22 -29.65
C PRO A 113 -15.55 -20.96 -28.36
N ALA A 114 -16.61 -20.49 -27.71
CA ALA A 114 -17.09 -20.98 -26.43
C ALA A 114 -17.36 -22.50 -26.46
N THR A 115 -16.44 -23.28 -25.93
CA THR A 115 -16.74 -24.61 -25.41
C THR A 115 -16.87 -24.48 -23.90
N VAL A 116 -18.10 -24.53 -23.40
CA VAL A 116 -18.38 -24.60 -21.96
C VAL A 116 -17.91 -25.96 -21.46
N HIS A 117 -16.89 -25.97 -20.60
CA HIS A 117 -16.58 -27.13 -19.76
C HIS A 117 -16.95 -26.81 -18.32
N THR A 118 -18.14 -27.28 -17.93
CA THR A 118 -18.57 -27.31 -16.54
C THR A 118 -17.76 -28.39 -15.81
N TYR A 119 -16.85 -27.99 -14.93
CA TYR A 119 -16.27 -28.88 -13.95
C TYR A 119 -16.96 -28.65 -12.60
N TYR A 120 -17.71 -29.66 -12.14
CA TYR A 120 -18.05 -29.81 -10.72
C TYR A 120 -16.87 -30.51 -10.04
N ALA A 121 -16.36 -29.92 -8.96
CA ALA A 121 -15.52 -30.61 -7.98
C ALA A 121 -16.18 -30.46 -6.60
N ARG A 122 -16.16 -31.57 -5.83
CA ARG A 122 -16.74 -31.69 -4.48
C ARG A 122 -16.05 -30.78 -3.47
#